data_AF-A0A969DSQ5-F1
#
_entry.id   AF-A0A969DSQ5-F1
#
_cell.length_a   1.000
_cell.length_b   1.000
_cell.length_c   1.000
_cell.angle_alpha   90.00
_cell.angle_beta   90.00
_cell.angle_gamma   90.00
#
_symmetry.space_group_name_H-M   'P 1'
#
loop_
_entity.id
_entity.type
_entity.pdbx_description
1 polymer ?
#
loop_
_entity_poly.entity_id
_entity_poly.type
_entity_poly.pdbx_seq_one_letter_code
_entity_poly.pdbx_strand_id
1 'polypeptide(L)'
;MKDIEIFDRSYKYCNLQYGDPALLSCILEKITELANTKDWSLIEKYLGLDHDPLFLLHRALLVSHCASQTDFDASTIENWLDPHSLLNKWADSLSQLLLRIVQQTKDYDYLVQQILNFEDFLFYEMRFTPERRQIACEIYNLRGVDFFLIHYMGAQTTAHNDDALWNSANLIVEFLNESGRQEEAIRVNEELKKRKEQFKEIIAEYSTIDSESISETLENIRLVGERFWVDYLSPNVWRKIDELSRRELVDAFVTEIMLKKGVLRGWSQVVLSLCKVLERETADILFTKWIELIQKAVFCIPSDASEKVLKRIKSREITFGTLKSCSKPPVHPPTLGQLVFVSKFWSDDIMNQCTNLFATINEKAEPVCKNYALKVQELSQFLEDKHPYNEESPSFVDLRNASAHPGHEDDFTWSEHIPWLKESLGKPPKEVLRLVVELKRK
;
A
#
# COMPACT_ATOMS: atom_id res chain seq x y z
N MET A 1 -8.88 -25.61 -5.28
CA MET A 1 -10.09 -24.76 -5.21
C MET A 1 -9.78 -23.28 -5.37
N LYS A 2 -8.71 -22.73 -4.75
CA LYS A 2 -8.31 -21.32 -4.94
C LYS A 2 -7.85 -21.00 -6.38
N ASP A 3 -7.09 -21.89 -7.02
CA ASP A 3 -6.51 -21.60 -8.34
C ASP A 3 -7.56 -21.48 -9.46
N ILE A 4 -8.57 -22.36 -9.47
CA ILE A 4 -9.65 -22.34 -10.47
C ILE A 4 -10.42 -21.01 -10.42
N GLU A 5 -10.71 -20.50 -9.22
CA GLU A 5 -11.45 -19.25 -9.04
C GLU A 5 -10.65 -18.04 -9.53
N ILE A 6 -9.34 -18.03 -9.35
CA ILE A 6 -8.46 -16.97 -9.85
C ILE A 6 -8.43 -17.00 -11.38
N PHE A 7 -8.23 -18.18 -11.99
CA PHE A 7 -8.26 -18.31 -13.45
C PHE A 7 -9.61 -17.91 -14.05
N ASP A 8 -10.73 -18.33 -13.45
CA ASP A 8 -12.08 -17.91 -13.89
C ASP A 8 -12.23 -16.38 -13.94
N ARG A 9 -11.62 -15.66 -13.01
CA ARG A 9 -11.65 -14.19 -12.96
C ARG A 9 -10.79 -13.60 -14.07
N SER A 10 -9.59 -14.13 -14.29
CA SER A 10 -8.71 -13.68 -15.38
C SER A 10 -9.34 -13.92 -16.75
N TYR A 11 -9.96 -15.07 -16.96
CA TYR A 11 -10.72 -15.36 -18.18
C TYR A 11 -11.87 -14.37 -18.37
N LYS A 12 -12.68 -14.12 -17.33
CA LYS A 12 -13.75 -13.10 -17.38
C LYS A 12 -13.21 -11.70 -17.65
N TYR A 13 -12.10 -11.32 -17.02
CA TYR A 13 -11.45 -10.03 -17.22
C TYR A 13 -10.99 -9.86 -18.67
N CYS A 14 -10.44 -10.93 -19.25
CA CYS A 14 -10.05 -11.00 -20.66
C CYS A 14 -11.22 -11.24 -21.62
N ASN A 15 -12.46 -11.39 -21.13
CA ASN A 15 -13.62 -11.78 -21.93
C ASN A 15 -13.38 -13.05 -22.77
N LEU A 16 -12.74 -14.04 -22.16
CA LEU A 16 -12.39 -15.33 -22.75
C LEU A 16 -13.15 -16.47 -22.05
N GLN A 17 -13.29 -17.60 -22.72
CA GLN A 17 -13.80 -18.84 -22.09
C GLN A 17 -12.68 -19.56 -21.34
N TYR A 18 -13.03 -20.23 -20.24
CA TYR A 18 -12.04 -20.99 -19.47
C TYR A 18 -11.37 -22.06 -20.35
N GLY A 19 -10.04 -22.10 -20.33
CA GLY A 19 -9.23 -22.99 -21.16
C GLY A 19 -8.81 -22.40 -22.52
N ASP A 20 -9.20 -21.16 -22.83
CA ASP A 20 -8.77 -20.48 -24.06
C ASP A 20 -7.25 -20.18 -24.04
N PRO A 21 -6.47 -20.62 -25.05
CA PRO A 21 -5.02 -20.39 -25.14
C PRO A 21 -4.63 -18.92 -25.31
N ALA A 22 -5.58 -18.04 -25.64
CA ALA A 22 -5.33 -16.60 -25.78
C ALA A 22 -5.15 -15.87 -24.43
N LEU A 23 -5.30 -16.55 -23.29
CA LEU A 23 -5.22 -15.91 -21.97
C LEU A 23 -3.91 -15.14 -21.76
N LEU A 24 -2.76 -15.76 -22.06
CA LEU A 24 -1.44 -15.12 -21.86
C LEU A 24 -1.27 -13.89 -22.75
N SER A 25 -1.69 -13.99 -24.02
CA SER A 25 -1.65 -12.86 -24.96
C SER A 25 -2.54 -11.71 -24.49
N CYS A 26 -3.74 -11.99 -24.00
CA CYS A 26 -4.62 -10.96 -23.44
C CYS A 26 -4.00 -10.30 -22.19
N ILE A 27 -3.45 -11.09 -21.27
CA ILE A 27 -2.78 -10.56 -20.07
C ILE A 27 -1.61 -9.66 -20.47
N LEU A 28 -0.78 -10.09 -21.43
CA LEU A 28 0.30 -9.30 -22.00
C LEU A 28 -0.23 -7.97 -22.55
N GLU A 29 -1.24 -8.00 -23.43
CA GLU A 29 -1.83 -6.78 -24.01
C GLU A 29 -2.30 -5.81 -22.92
N LYS A 30 -2.91 -6.32 -21.85
CA LYS A 30 -3.39 -5.51 -20.72
C LYS A 30 -2.25 -4.91 -19.91
N ILE A 31 -1.21 -5.67 -19.61
CA ILE A 31 -0.03 -5.15 -18.90
C ILE A 31 0.69 -4.12 -19.76
N THR A 32 0.83 -4.37 -21.07
CA THR A 32 1.40 -3.41 -22.02
C THR A 32 0.56 -2.13 -22.11
N GLU A 33 -0.77 -2.21 -22.11
CA GLU A 33 -1.67 -1.05 -22.04
C GLU A 33 -1.43 -0.23 -20.76
N LEU A 34 -1.36 -0.90 -19.60
CA LEU A 34 -1.10 -0.28 -18.31
C LEU A 34 0.31 0.33 -18.22
N ALA A 35 1.32 -0.31 -18.79
CA ALA A 35 2.67 0.24 -18.83
C ALA A 35 2.73 1.53 -19.67
N ASN A 36 2.01 1.57 -20.79
CA ASN A 36 2.11 2.64 -21.80
C ASN A 36 1.05 3.76 -21.69
N THR A 37 -0.01 3.60 -20.90
CA THR A 37 -1.04 4.65 -20.75
C THR A 37 -0.44 5.96 -20.21
N LYS A 38 -1.15 7.08 -20.18
CA LYS A 38 -0.77 8.23 -19.33
C LYS A 38 -1.75 8.46 -18.19
N ASP A 39 -2.84 7.70 -18.21
CA ASP A 39 -3.92 7.81 -17.26
C ASP A 39 -3.61 6.97 -16.02
N TRP A 40 -3.23 7.64 -14.93
CA TRP A 40 -2.98 7.00 -13.65
C TRP A 40 -4.23 6.33 -13.08
N SER A 41 -5.43 6.86 -13.35
CA SER A 41 -6.67 6.28 -12.85
C SER A 41 -6.91 4.87 -13.40
N LEU A 42 -6.41 4.57 -14.60
CA LEU A 42 -6.47 3.24 -15.18
C LEU A 42 -5.55 2.24 -14.45
N ILE A 43 -4.38 2.69 -14.02
CA ILE A 43 -3.43 1.89 -13.23
C ILE A 43 -3.99 1.68 -11.82
N GLU A 44 -4.45 2.73 -11.13
CA GLU A 44 -5.04 2.60 -9.78
C GLU A 44 -6.23 1.64 -9.76
N LYS A 45 -7.08 1.73 -10.79
CA LYS A 45 -8.20 0.82 -10.98
C LYS A 45 -7.76 -0.64 -11.01
N TYR A 46 -6.60 -0.92 -11.61
CA TYR A 46 -6.01 -2.25 -11.67
C TYR A 46 -5.40 -2.68 -10.33
N LEU A 47 -4.62 -1.80 -9.69
CA LEU A 47 -3.93 -2.08 -8.43
C LEU A 47 -4.90 -2.29 -7.25
N GLY A 48 -6.12 -1.74 -7.34
CA GLY A 48 -7.20 -1.96 -6.38
C GLY A 48 -8.01 -3.24 -6.59
N LEU A 49 -7.62 -4.14 -7.49
CA LEU A 49 -8.29 -5.42 -7.69
C LEU A 49 -7.75 -6.46 -6.70
N ASP A 50 -8.53 -6.77 -5.66
CA ASP A 50 -8.21 -7.73 -4.58
C ASP A 50 -7.83 -9.16 -5.03
N HIS A 51 -7.89 -9.46 -6.32
CA HIS A 51 -7.81 -10.80 -6.89
C HIS A 51 -6.76 -10.95 -8.00
N ASP A 52 -5.98 -9.90 -8.27
CA ASP A 52 -4.86 -9.90 -9.23
C ASP A 52 -5.17 -10.66 -10.55
N PRO A 53 -6.15 -10.20 -11.35
CA PRO A 53 -6.58 -10.93 -12.54
C PRO A 53 -5.52 -10.99 -13.65
N LEU A 54 -4.44 -10.19 -13.58
CA LEU A 54 -3.31 -10.28 -14.51
C LEU A 54 -2.16 -11.14 -13.98
N PHE A 55 -2.33 -11.79 -12.82
CA PHE A 55 -1.32 -12.66 -12.19
C PHE A 55 0.05 -11.98 -12.01
N LEU A 56 0.05 -10.71 -11.62
CA LEU A 56 1.30 -10.02 -11.32
C LEU A 56 2.05 -10.65 -10.15
N LEU A 57 1.32 -11.30 -9.24
CA LEU A 57 1.86 -11.92 -8.03
C LEU A 57 2.23 -13.42 -8.18
N HIS A 58 1.91 -14.05 -9.31
CA HIS A 58 2.06 -15.51 -9.43
C HIS A 58 2.40 -15.94 -10.85
N ARG A 59 3.53 -15.44 -11.38
CA ARG A 59 4.05 -15.85 -12.71
C ARG A 59 4.10 -17.37 -12.88
N ALA A 60 4.63 -18.10 -11.91
CA ALA A 60 4.76 -19.55 -12.00
C ALA A 60 3.41 -20.25 -12.19
N LEU A 61 2.36 -19.74 -11.53
CA LEU A 61 0.99 -20.24 -11.66
C LEU A 61 0.44 -19.94 -13.06
N LEU A 62 0.60 -18.71 -13.56
CA LEU A 62 0.19 -18.32 -14.90
C LEU A 62 0.85 -19.18 -15.98
N VAL A 63 2.17 -19.34 -15.91
CA VAL A 63 2.96 -20.13 -16.86
C VAL A 63 2.54 -21.60 -16.82
N SER A 64 2.44 -22.18 -15.62
CA SER A 64 2.02 -23.57 -15.44
C SER A 64 0.64 -23.84 -16.03
N HIS A 65 -0.32 -22.94 -15.78
CA HIS A 65 -1.67 -23.06 -16.31
C HIS A 65 -1.72 -22.95 -17.82
N CYS A 66 -1.07 -21.94 -18.41
CA CYS A 66 -1.01 -21.80 -19.87
C CYS A 66 -0.34 -23.01 -20.54
N ALA A 67 0.78 -23.49 -20.00
CA ALA A 67 1.47 -24.67 -20.51
C ALA A 67 0.63 -25.96 -20.45
N SER A 68 -0.37 -26.01 -19.56
CA SER A 68 -1.26 -27.17 -19.41
C SER A 68 -2.46 -27.18 -20.37
N GLN A 69 -2.67 -26.11 -21.14
CA GLN A 69 -3.83 -25.98 -22.04
C GLN A 69 -3.63 -26.73 -23.36
N THR A 70 -4.69 -27.40 -23.80
CA THR A 70 -4.77 -27.94 -25.16
C THR A 70 -4.59 -26.82 -26.19
N ASP A 71 -3.77 -27.07 -27.21
CA ASP A 71 -3.44 -26.13 -28.30
C ASP A 71 -2.62 -24.88 -27.91
N PHE A 72 -2.07 -24.83 -26.68
CA PHE A 72 -1.09 -23.81 -26.32
C PHE A 72 0.30 -24.13 -26.91
N ASP A 73 0.88 -23.18 -27.64
CA ASP A 73 2.22 -23.32 -28.19
C ASP A 73 3.28 -23.05 -27.10
N ALA A 74 3.76 -24.12 -26.47
CA ALA A 74 4.79 -24.04 -25.43
C ALA A 74 6.10 -23.38 -25.90
N SER A 75 6.39 -23.35 -27.20
CA SER A 75 7.59 -22.67 -27.72
C SER A 75 7.56 -21.15 -27.46
N THR A 76 6.37 -20.57 -27.28
CA THR A 76 6.18 -19.15 -26.94
C THR A 76 6.62 -18.78 -25.53
N ILE A 77 6.89 -19.78 -24.67
CA ILE A 77 7.32 -19.62 -23.28
C ILE A 77 8.62 -20.35 -22.94
N GLU A 78 9.04 -21.34 -23.75
CA GLU A 78 10.24 -22.16 -23.48
C GLU A 78 11.56 -21.43 -23.81
N ASN A 79 11.54 -20.43 -24.71
CA ASN A 79 12.75 -19.71 -25.09
C ASN A 79 12.86 -18.33 -24.42
N TRP A 80 13.31 -18.33 -23.16
CA TRP A 80 13.75 -17.16 -22.40
C TRP A 80 14.79 -16.26 -23.09
N LEU A 81 15.51 -16.73 -24.11
CA LEU A 81 16.46 -15.92 -24.89
C LEU A 81 15.85 -15.33 -26.16
N ASP A 82 14.62 -15.73 -26.53
CA ASP A 82 13.91 -15.13 -27.66
C ASP A 82 13.21 -13.84 -27.21
N PRO A 83 13.65 -12.66 -27.67
CA PRO A 83 13.01 -11.38 -27.34
C PRO A 83 11.57 -11.28 -27.87
N HIS A 84 11.17 -12.15 -28.80
CA HIS A 84 9.81 -12.18 -29.33
C HIS A 84 8.86 -13.13 -28.59
N SER A 85 9.37 -13.94 -27.66
CA SER A 85 8.56 -14.81 -26.80
C SER A 85 7.58 -13.99 -25.97
N LEU A 86 6.42 -14.59 -25.67
CA LEU A 86 5.37 -13.91 -24.91
C LEU A 86 5.84 -13.56 -23.50
N LEU A 87 6.66 -14.42 -22.89
CA LEU A 87 7.21 -14.16 -21.56
C LEU A 87 8.20 -13.00 -21.53
N ASN A 88 9.05 -12.85 -22.55
CA ASN A 88 9.95 -11.70 -22.59
C ASN A 88 9.19 -10.38 -22.78
N LYS A 89 8.19 -10.35 -23.66
CA LYS A 89 7.33 -9.16 -23.82
C LYS A 89 6.54 -8.85 -22.54
N TRP A 90 6.10 -9.88 -21.84
CA TRP A 90 5.42 -9.75 -20.55
C TRP A 90 6.35 -9.17 -19.50
N ALA A 91 7.55 -9.73 -19.36
CA ALA A 91 8.55 -9.25 -18.43
C ALA A 91 8.95 -7.79 -18.74
N ASP A 92 9.19 -7.44 -20.00
CA ASP A 92 9.46 -6.06 -20.41
C ASP A 92 8.33 -5.10 -20.02
N SER A 93 7.09 -5.48 -20.33
CA SER A 93 5.91 -4.66 -20.01
C SER A 93 5.70 -4.52 -18.50
N LEU A 94 5.90 -5.60 -17.75
CA LEU A 94 5.78 -5.59 -16.30
C LEU A 94 6.89 -4.75 -15.66
N SER A 95 8.15 -4.89 -16.09
CA SER A 95 9.26 -4.05 -15.61
C SER A 95 8.95 -2.56 -15.77
N GLN A 96 8.43 -2.16 -16.93
CA GLN A 96 8.03 -0.78 -17.20
C GLN A 96 6.86 -0.33 -16.33
N LEU A 97 5.84 -1.17 -16.15
CA LEU A 97 4.72 -0.89 -15.26
C LEU A 97 5.18 -0.68 -13.81
N LEU A 98 6.04 -1.56 -13.30
CA LEU A 98 6.58 -1.48 -11.93
C LEU A 98 7.38 -0.19 -11.72
N LEU A 99 8.29 0.14 -12.64
CA LEU A 99 9.04 1.41 -12.60
C LEU A 99 8.09 2.60 -12.56
N ARG A 100 7.07 2.58 -13.41
CA ARG A 100 6.13 3.67 -13.50
C ARG A 100 5.32 3.84 -12.21
N ILE A 101 4.90 2.75 -11.58
CA ILE A 101 4.24 2.80 -10.27
C ILE A 101 5.16 3.50 -9.26
N VAL A 102 6.43 3.07 -9.19
CA VAL A 102 7.44 3.65 -8.29
C VAL A 102 7.71 5.14 -8.59
N GLN A 103 7.67 5.55 -9.86
CA GLN A 103 7.82 6.95 -10.23
C GLN A 103 6.66 7.83 -9.75
N GLN A 104 5.46 7.27 -9.58
CA GLN A 104 4.26 8.06 -9.24
C GLN A 104 4.01 8.12 -7.73
N THR A 105 4.14 7.01 -7.01
CA THR A 105 3.76 6.93 -5.60
C THR A 105 4.50 5.82 -4.87
N LYS A 106 4.61 5.98 -3.55
CA LYS A 106 5.05 4.95 -2.61
C LYS A 106 3.90 4.09 -2.07
N ASP A 107 2.64 4.46 -2.34
CA ASP A 107 1.45 3.73 -1.88
C ASP A 107 1.45 2.25 -2.29
N TYR A 108 2.13 1.93 -3.39
CA TYR A 108 2.22 0.58 -3.95
C TYR A 108 3.64 0.01 -3.89
N ASP A 109 4.55 0.63 -3.13
CA ASP A 109 5.92 0.12 -2.97
C ASP A 109 5.88 -1.31 -2.42
N TYR A 110 4.97 -1.62 -1.50
CA TYR A 110 4.79 -2.99 -0.97
C TYR A 110 4.53 -4.01 -2.08
N LEU A 111 3.67 -3.67 -3.05
CA LEU A 111 3.29 -4.55 -4.14
C LEU A 111 4.47 -4.74 -5.09
N VAL A 112 5.15 -3.64 -5.43
CA VAL A 112 6.31 -3.68 -6.31
C VAL A 112 7.46 -4.46 -5.66
N GLN A 113 7.69 -4.28 -4.36
CA GLN A 113 8.67 -5.05 -3.59
C GLN A 113 8.31 -6.53 -3.51
N GLN A 114 7.03 -6.87 -3.34
CA GLN A 114 6.55 -8.25 -3.36
C GLN A 114 6.90 -8.91 -4.71
N ILE A 115 6.54 -8.28 -5.83
CA ILE A 115 6.81 -8.83 -7.16
C ILE A 115 8.31 -8.93 -7.42
N LEU A 116 9.06 -7.83 -7.20
CA LEU A 116 10.49 -7.79 -7.51
C LEU A 116 11.30 -8.72 -6.62
N ASN A 117 11.10 -8.63 -5.31
CA ASN A 117 12.00 -9.25 -4.35
C ASN A 117 11.48 -10.59 -3.82
N PHE A 118 10.18 -10.72 -3.56
CA PHE A 118 9.63 -11.93 -2.94
C PHE A 118 9.28 -13.02 -3.95
N GLU A 119 8.73 -12.63 -5.10
CA GLU A 119 8.48 -13.54 -6.22
C GLU A 119 9.68 -13.69 -7.14
N ASP A 120 10.83 -13.17 -6.69
CA ASP A 120 12.11 -13.27 -7.36
C ASP A 120 12.09 -12.73 -8.81
N PHE A 121 11.16 -11.84 -9.18
CA PHE A 121 11.14 -11.25 -10.53
C PHE A 121 12.44 -10.49 -10.82
N LEU A 122 13.08 -9.91 -9.80
CA LEU A 122 14.41 -9.32 -9.90
C LEU A 122 15.47 -10.37 -10.36
N PHE A 123 15.43 -11.58 -9.81
CA PHE A 123 16.36 -12.67 -10.14
C PHE A 123 15.99 -13.41 -11.42
N TYR A 124 14.70 -13.66 -11.66
CA TYR A 124 14.26 -14.51 -12.77
C TYR A 124 13.87 -13.75 -14.01
N GLU A 125 13.75 -12.42 -13.95
CA GLU A 125 13.32 -11.64 -15.12
C GLU A 125 14.15 -10.39 -15.34
N MET A 126 14.40 -9.58 -14.30
CA MET A 126 15.08 -8.30 -14.46
C MET A 126 16.56 -8.46 -14.87
N ARG A 127 17.23 -9.51 -14.40
CA ARG A 127 18.66 -9.73 -14.68
C ARG A 127 19.00 -10.05 -16.14
N PHE A 128 18.02 -10.50 -16.93
CA PHE A 128 18.29 -11.17 -18.21
C PHE A 128 18.66 -10.22 -19.35
N THR A 129 18.20 -8.97 -19.30
CA THR A 129 18.41 -7.98 -20.36
C THR A 129 19.04 -6.71 -19.79
N PRO A 130 19.95 -6.02 -20.52
CA PRO A 130 20.46 -4.71 -20.14
C PRO A 130 19.35 -3.70 -19.78
N GLU A 131 18.28 -3.68 -20.56
CA GLU A 131 17.17 -2.73 -20.41
C GLU A 131 16.43 -2.93 -19.08
N ARG A 132 16.10 -4.17 -18.72
CA ARG A 132 15.46 -4.45 -17.42
C ARG A 132 16.40 -4.19 -16.23
N ARG A 133 17.70 -4.46 -16.36
CA ARG A 133 18.69 -4.09 -15.33
C ARG A 133 18.77 -2.59 -15.13
N GLN A 134 18.73 -1.83 -16.22
CA GLN A 134 18.66 -0.38 -16.17
C GLN A 134 17.39 0.11 -15.45
N ILE A 135 16.24 -0.53 -15.68
CA ILE A 135 15.01 -0.25 -14.94
C ILE A 135 15.19 -0.51 -13.42
N ALA A 136 15.80 -1.63 -13.03
CA ALA A 136 16.08 -1.91 -11.61
C ALA A 136 17.00 -0.83 -10.99
N CYS A 137 18.02 -0.38 -11.73
CA CYS A 137 18.87 0.74 -11.33
C CYS A 137 18.09 2.06 -11.20
N GLU A 138 17.08 2.30 -12.04
CA GLU A 138 16.21 3.48 -11.94
C GLU A 138 15.30 3.43 -10.71
N ILE A 139 14.75 2.26 -10.38
CA ILE A 139 14.00 2.05 -9.13
C ILE A 139 14.92 2.33 -7.92
N TYR A 140 16.15 1.82 -7.95
CA TYR A 140 17.17 2.13 -6.94
C TYR A 140 17.47 3.62 -6.85
N ASN A 141 17.55 4.36 -7.96
CA ASN A 141 17.74 5.80 -7.91
C ASN A 141 16.57 6.53 -7.22
N LEU A 142 15.36 6.00 -7.35
CA LEU A 142 14.13 6.60 -6.79
C LEU A 142 13.89 6.25 -5.33
N ARG A 143 14.38 5.10 -4.86
CA ARG A 143 14.04 4.55 -3.53
C ARG A 143 15.24 4.17 -2.68
N GLY A 144 16.44 4.20 -3.24
CA GLY A 144 17.66 3.73 -2.59
C GLY A 144 17.68 2.22 -2.37
N VAL A 145 18.71 1.77 -1.66
CA VAL A 145 18.93 0.35 -1.38
C VAL A 145 17.91 -0.23 -0.40
N ASP A 146 17.30 0.61 0.43
CA ASP A 146 16.25 0.24 1.39
C ASP A 146 15.09 -0.50 0.70
N PHE A 147 14.77 -0.13 -0.53
CA PHE A 147 13.72 -0.76 -1.33
C PHE A 147 13.99 -2.24 -1.64
N PHE A 148 15.26 -2.64 -1.70
CA PHE A 148 15.69 -4.00 -2.04
C PHE A 148 16.11 -4.80 -0.80
N LEU A 149 16.17 -4.17 0.37
CA LEU A 149 16.41 -4.82 1.65
C LEU A 149 15.05 -5.26 2.21
N ILE A 150 14.62 -6.45 1.78
CA ILE A 150 13.32 -7.07 2.09
C ILE A 150 12.85 -6.79 3.52
N HIS A 151 11.87 -5.91 3.66
CA HIS A 151 11.06 -5.86 4.87
C HIS A 151 9.95 -6.89 4.71
N TYR A 152 9.90 -7.87 5.61
CA TYR A 152 8.86 -8.89 5.63
C TYR A 152 7.49 -8.22 5.79
N MET A 153 6.82 -7.95 4.67
CA MET A 153 5.45 -7.47 4.64
C MET A 153 4.52 -8.69 4.52
N GLY A 154 3.62 -8.87 5.48
CA GLY A 154 2.46 -9.75 5.28
C GLY A 154 2.56 -11.23 5.67
N ALA A 155 3.41 -11.62 6.64
CA ALA A 155 3.45 -12.96 7.25
C ALA A 155 3.75 -14.14 6.27
N GLN A 156 4.33 -13.87 5.10
CA GLN A 156 4.71 -14.91 4.16
C GLN A 156 6.20 -15.26 4.30
N THR A 157 6.49 -16.55 4.47
CA THR A 157 7.79 -17.11 4.90
C THR A 157 8.61 -17.72 3.77
N THR A 158 8.30 -17.43 2.49
CA THR A 158 8.90 -18.17 1.35
C THR A 158 9.99 -17.43 0.60
N ALA A 159 10.58 -16.37 1.14
CA ALA A 159 11.84 -15.87 0.61
C ALA A 159 12.94 -16.90 0.93
N HIS A 160 13.41 -17.62 -0.08
CA HIS A 160 14.33 -18.75 0.05
C HIS A 160 15.66 -18.36 0.74
N ASN A 161 15.91 -18.97 1.91
CA ASN A 161 17.14 -18.93 2.73
C ASN A 161 17.46 -17.57 3.39
N ASP A 162 18.12 -17.63 4.57
CA ASP A 162 18.43 -16.50 5.45
C ASP A 162 19.16 -15.32 4.76
N ASP A 163 19.86 -15.53 3.64
CA ASP A 163 20.53 -14.47 2.89
C ASP A 163 19.60 -13.67 1.94
N ALA A 164 18.33 -14.06 1.78
CA ALA A 164 17.38 -13.42 0.86
C ALA A 164 17.25 -11.90 1.09
N LEU A 165 17.31 -11.45 2.35
CA LEU A 165 17.30 -10.03 2.72
C LEU A 165 18.37 -9.21 1.98
N TRP A 166 19.52 -9.82 1.72
CA TRP A 166 20.68 -9.16 1.13
C TRP A 166 20.83 -9.46 -0.36
N ASN A 167 20.35 -10.61 -0.83
CA ASN A 167 20.54 -11.06 -2.20
C ASN A 167 19.96 -10.06 -3.23
N SER A 168 18.74 -9.56 -3.01
CA SER A 168 18.13 -8.58 -3.92
C SER A 168 18.92 -7.27 -3.98
N ALA A 169 19.40 -6.78 -2.84
CA ALA A 169 20.24 -5.59 -2.79
C ALA A 169 21.62 -5.81 -3.42
N ASN A 170 22.20 -7.01 -3.30
CA ASN A 170 23.44 -7.37 -3.96
C ASN A 170 23.30 -7.42 -5.49
N LEU A 171 22.15 -7.84 -6.02
CA LEU A 171 21.88 -7.76 -7.47
C LEU A 171 21.94 -6.33 -7.99
N ILE A 172 21.51 -5.34 -7.19
CA ILE A 172 21.64 -3.93 -7.60
C ILE A 172 23.12 -3.54 -7.74
N VAL A 173 24.01 -4.03 -6.89
CA VAL A 173 25.46 -3.81 -7.05
C VAL A 173 25.96 -4.41 -8.37
N GLU A 174 25.51 -5.61 -8.72
CA GLU A 174 25.85 -6.24 -10.00
C GLU A 174 25.32 -5.40 -11.18
N PHE A 175 24.06 -4.99 -11.16
CA PHE A 175 23.45 -4.20 -12.23
C PHE A 175 24.11 -2.83 -12.39
N LEU A 176 24.51 -2.19 -11.29
CA LEU A 176 25.27 -0.94 -11.31
C LEU A 176 26.64 -1.14 -11.98
N ASN A 177 27.36 -2.21 -11.66
CA ASN A 177 28.64 -2.54 -12.30
C ASN A 177 28.48 -2.78 -13.80
N GLU A 178 27.48 -3.56 -14.19
CA GLU A 178 27.20 -3.87 -15.60
C GLU A 178 26.75 -2.63 -16.39
N SER A 179 26.14 -1.66 -15.72
CA SER A 179 25.76 -0.36 -16.29
C SER A 179 26.90 0.67 -16.27
N GLY A 180 28.11 0.29 -15.85
CA GLY A 180 29.29 1.17 -15.80
C GLY A 180 29.34 2.12 -14.60
N ARG A 181 28.43 2.00 -13.61
CA ARG A 181 28.36 2.82 -12.39
C ARG A 181 29.23 2.23 -11.25
N GLN A 182 30.50 1.97 -11.55
CA GLN A 182 31.42 1.22 -10.67
C GLN A 182 31.63 1.88 -9.30
N GLU A 183 31.86 3.19 -9.25
CA GLU A 183 32.08 3.91 -7.98
C GLU A 183 30.86 3.81 -7.05
N GLU A 184 29.66 3.84 -7.64
CA GLU A 184 28.43 3.71 -6.88
C GLU A 184 28.20 2.28 -6.41
N ALA A 185 28.46 1.29 -7.26
CA ALA A 185 28.42 -0.11 -6.87
C ALA A 185 29.36 -0.40 -5.69
N ILE A 186 30.57 0.19 -5.67
CA ILE A 186 31.52 0.08 -4.55
C ILE A 186 30.91 0.67 -3.28
N ARG A 187 30.37 1.90 -3.34
CA ARG A 187 29.73 2.56 -2.19
C ARG A 187 28.56 1.75 -1.64
N VAL A 188 27.69 1.25 -2.51
CA VAL A 188 26.53 0.43 -2.11
C VAL A 188 27.00 -0.89 -1.49
N ASN A 189 28.01 -1.56 -2.04
CA ASN A 189 28.56 -2.80 -1.48
C ASN A 189 29.16 -2.58 -0.07
N GLU A 190 29.90 -1.50 0.13
CA GLU A 190 30.44 -1.13 1.45
C GLU A 190 29.32 -0.82 2.44
N GLU A 191 28.29 -0.10 1.98
CA GLU A 191 27.10 0.20 2.77
C GLU A 191 26.34 -1.08 3.17
N LEU A 192 26.15 -2.04 2.26
CA LEU A 192 25.50 -3.32 2.53
C LEU A 192 26.28 -4.14 3.57
N LYS A 193 27.61 -4.18 3.47
CA LYS A 193 28.45 -4.82 4.50
C LYS A 193 28.25 -4.19 5.87
N LYS A 194 28.26 -2.85 5.94
CA LYS A 194 28.02 -2.12 7.20
C LYS A 194 26.63 -2.43 7.77
N ARG A 195 25.59 -2.38 6.94
CA ARG A 195 24.21 -2.68 7.35
C ARG A 195 24.06 -4.13 7.82
N LYS A 196 24.75 -5.10 7.19
CA LYS A 196 24.78 -6.50 7.64
C LYS A 196 25.43 -6.65 9.01
N GLU A 197 26.48 -5.88 9.32
CA GLU A 197 27.05 -5.84 10.67
C GLU A 197 26.10 -5.20 11.68
N GLN A 198 25.44 -4.09 11.34
CA GLN A 198 24.43 -3.46 12.20
C GLN A 198 23.24 -4.40 12.49
N PHE A 199 22.86 -5.24 11.52
CA PHE A 199 21.81 -6.23 11.70
C PHE A 199 22.18 -7.30 12.75
N LYS A 200 23.48 -7.57 12.97
CA LYS A 200 23.91 -8.49 14.05
C LYS A 200 23.54 -7.97 15.44
N GLU A 201 23.43 -6.65 15.62
CA GLU A 201 22.94 -6.08 16.88
C GLU A 201 21.45 -6.38 17.09
N ILE A 202 20.67 -6.47 16.02
CA ILE A 202 19.26 -6.87 16.08
C ILE A 202 19.17 -8.36 16.42
N ILE A 203 19.96 -9.21 15.76
CA ILE A 203 20.04 -10.64 16.08
C ILE A 203 20.39 -10.82 17.56
N ALA A 204 21.44 -10.16 18.06
CA ALA A 204 21.84 -10.28 19.46
C ALA A 204 20.76 -9.82 20.47
N GLU A 205 19.85 -8.92 20.08
CA GLU A 205 18.79 -8.40 20.95
C GLU A 205 17.50 -9.22 20.89
N TYR A 206 17.18 -9.78 19.73
CA TYR A 206 15.88 -10.42 19.46
C TYR A 206 15.98 -11.92 19.17
N SER A 207 17.18 -12.49 19.10
CA SER A 207 17.39 -13.93 19.02
C SER A 207 17.51 -14.53 20.42
N THR A 208 16.86 -15.68 20.61
CA THR A 208 16.92 -16.52 21.80
C THR A 208 18.10 -17.48 21.79
N ILE A 209 18.67 -17.78 20.62
CA ILE A 209 19.83 -18.69 20.43
C ILE A 209 20.80 -18.09 19.41
N ASP A 210 22.11 -18.25 19.64
CA ASP A 210 23.18 -17.68 18.80
C ASP A 210 23.17 -18.13 17.31
N SER A 211 22.46 -19.22 16.98
CA SER A 211 22.35 -19.78 15.62
C SER A 211 20.99 -19.53 14.97
N GLU A 212 20.20 -18.61 15.51
CA GLU A 212 18.86 -18.31 15.03
C GLU A 212 18.88 -17.65 13.64
N SER A 213 17.94 -18.07 12.81
CA SER A 213 17.77 -17.63 11.44
C SER A 213 17.38 -16.14 11.37
N ILE A 214 17.66 -15.46 10.24
CA ILE A 214 17.19 -14.08 10.02
C ILE A 214 15.66 -14.05 10.03
N SER A 215 15.01 -15.02 9.38
CA SER A 215 13.55 -15.13 9.38
C SER A 215 13.00 -15.28 10.81
N GLU A 216 13.64 -16.09 11.63
CA GLU A 216 13.19 -16.34 13.00
C GLU A 216 13.41 -15.11 13.90
N THR A 217 14.55 -14.43 13.74
CA THR A 217 14.82 -13.13 14.39
C THR A 217 13.76 -12.09 14.04
N LEU A 218 13.40 -11.96 12.76
CA LEU A 218 12.37 -11.01 12.33
C LEU A 218 11.00 -11.38 12.89
N GLU A 219 10.65 -12.67 12.94
CA GLU A 219 9.42 -13.12 13.59
C GLU A 219 9.39 -12.78 15.08
N ASN A 220 10.51 -12.92 15.80
CA ASN A 220 10.61 -12.49 17.19
C ASN A 220 10.37 -10.98 17.35
N ILE A 221 10.91 -10.15 16.46
CA ILE A 221 10.63 -8.70 16.45
C ILE A 221 9.15 -8.43 16.19
N ARG A 222 8.52 -9.17 15.25
CA ARG A 222 7.08 -9.05 14.97
C ARG A 222 6.24 -9.39 16.20
N LEU A 223 6.58 -10.47 16.92
CA LEU A 223 5.92 -10.85 18.17
C LEU A 223 6.07 -9.77 19.25
N VAL A 224 7.25 -9.15 19.36
CA VAL A 224 7.46 -8.00 20.26
C VAL A 224 6.62 -6.80 19.82
N GLY A 225 6.55 -6.51 18.53
CA GLY A 225 5.73 -5.44 17.95
C GLY A 225 4.24 -5.66 18.19
N GLU A 226 3.74 -6.88 17.99
CA GLU A 226 2.35 -7.23 18.30
C GLU A 226 2.05 -7.04 19.78
N ARG A 227 2.91 -7.54 20.68
CA ARG A 227 2.74 -7.33 22.13
C ARG A 227 2.73 -5.84 22.48
N PHE A 228 3.66 -5.07 21.92
CA PHE A 228 3.70 -3.61 22.08
C PHE A 228 2.35 -3.00 21.69
N TRP A 229 1.81 -3.28 20.51
CA TRP A 229 0.55 -2.68 20.06
C TRP A 229 -0.68 -3.18 20.83
N VAL A 230 -0.70 -4.44 21.24
CA VAL A 230 -1.75 -4.99 22.13
C VAL A 230 -1.78 -4.25 23.46
N ASP A 231 -0.62 -4.04 24.07
CA ASP A 231 -0.50 -3.33 25.34
C ASP A 231 -0.79 -1.83 25.17
N TYR A 232 -0.35 -1.25 24.05
CA TYR A 232 -0.50 0.17 23.74
C TYR A 232 -1.94 0.55 23.44
N LEU A 233 -2.68 -0.27 22.68
CA LEU A 233 -4.05 0.02 22.23
C LEU A 233 -5.12 -0.62 23.11
N SER A 234 -4.75 -1.55 23.99
CA SER A 234 -5.60 -2.55 24.65
C SER A 234 -6.03 -3.72 23.75
N PRO A 235 -6.22 -4.93 24.31
CA PRO A 235 -6.67 -6.10 23.56
C PRO A 235 -8.00 -5.93 22.83
N ASN A 236 -8.91 -5.11 23.36
CA ASN A 236 -10.22 -4.88 22.75
C ASN A 236 -10.14 -4.03 21.48
N VAL A 237 -9.28 -3.00 21.45
CA VAL A 237 -9.07 -2.19 20.24
C VAL A 237 -8.31 -3.00 19.21
N TRP A 238 -7.22 -3.68 19.61
CA TRP A 238 -6.42 -4.53 18.74
C TRP A 238 -7.25 -5.58 17.97
N ARG A 239 -8.17 -6.25 18.65
CA ARG A 239 -9.03 -7.28 18.02
C ARG A 239 -10.04 -6.71 17.02
N LYS A 240 -10.39 -5.43 17.12
CA LYS A 240 -11.47 -4.78 16.35
C LYS A 240 -11.00 -3.93 15.17
N ILE A 241 -9.73 -3.53 15.14
CA ILE A 241 -9.12 -2.95 13.95
C ILE A 241 -8.93 -4.03 12.87
N ASP A 242 -8.86 -3.58 11.62
CA ASP A 242 -8.72 -4.47 10.46
C ASP A 242 -7.43 -5.31 10.51
N GLU A 243 -7.45 -6.50 9.91
CA GLU A 243 -6.29 -7.39 9.91
C GLU A 243 -5.09 -6.76 9.17
N LEU A 244 -5.33 -6.08 8.04
CA LEU A 244 -4.27 -5.40 7.30
C LEU A 244 -3.72 -4.23 8.14
N SER A 245 -4.57 -3.51 8.87
CA SER A 245 -4.13 -2.47 9.80
C SER A 245 -3.26 -3.01 10.92
N ARG A 246 -3.59 -4.18 11.50
CA ARG A 246 -2.72 -4.84 12.49
C ARG A 246 -1.36 -5.21 11.90
N ARG A 247 -1.35 -5.81 10.71
CA ARG A 247 -0.10 -6.19 10.03
C ARG A 247 0.76 -4.96 9.77
N GLU A 248 0.17 -3.89 9.26
CA GLU A 248 0.88 -2.65 8.96
C GLU A 248 1.43 -1.94 10.21
N LEU A 249 0.72 -2.00 11.34
CA LEU A 249 1.26 -1.53 12.63
C LEU A 249 2.48 -2.34 13.07
N VAL A 250 2.44 -3.67 12.94
CA VAL A 250 3.58 -4.54 13.25
C VAL A 250 4.74 -4.28 12.29
N ASP A 251 4.47 -4.16 11.00
CA ASP A 251 5.48 -3.90 9.98
C ASP A 251 6.15 -2.54 10.22
N ALA A 252 5.38 -1.50 10.54
CA ALA A 252 5.90 -0.19 10.94
C ALA A 252 6.83 -0.28 12.16
N PHE A 253 6.50 -1.13 13.14
CA PHE A 253 7.33 -1.36 14.33
C PHE A 253 8.65 -2.04 13.99
N VAL A 254 8.62 -3.07 13.14
CA VAL A 254 9.85 -3.76 12.66
C VAL A 254 10.74 -2.78 11.89
N THR A 255 10.15 -2.04 10.95
CA THR A 255 10.85 -1.02 10.16
C THR A 255 11.51 0.02 11.05
N GLU A 256 10.82 0.51 12.08
CA GLU A 256 11.38 1.46 13.05
C GLU A 256 12.59 0.89 13.81
N ILE A 257 12.57 -0.38 14.20
CA ILE A 257 13.73 -1.04 14.83
C ILE A 257 14.91 -1.08 13.85
N MET A 258 14.66 -1.47 12.60
CA MET A 258 15.71 -1.50 11.57
C MET A 258 16.31 -0.12 11.30
N LEU A 259 15.47 0.93 11.29
CA LEU A 259 15.90 2.32 11.16
C LEU A 259 16.72 2.80 12.35
N LYS A 260 16.27 2.51 13.59
CA LYS A 260 17.00 2.87 14.83
C LYS A 260 18.39 2.25 14.89
N LYS A 261 18.55 1.04 14.37
CA LYS A 261 19.84 0.31 14.31
C LYS A 261 20.66 0.68 13.07
N GLY A 262 20.10 1.49 12.16
CA GLY A 262 20.76 1.96 10.95
C GLY A 262 20.89 0.90 9.86
N VAL A 263 20.11 -0.19 9.93
CA VAL A 263 19.97 -1.18 8.86
C VAL A 263 19.20 -0.60 7.69
N LEU A 264 18.18 0.22 7.98
CA LEU A 264 17.47 1.09 7.06
C LEU A 264 17.79 2.57 7.29
N ARG A 265 17.37 3.44 6.36
CA ARG A 265 17.50 4.90 6.43
C ARG A 265 16.20 5.68 6.13
N GLY A 266 15.27 5.14 5.34
CA GLY A 266 14.04 5.82 4.93
C GLY A 266 12.95 5.84 6.02
N TRP A 267 12.93 6.90 6.84
CA TRP A 267 11.96 7.06 7.93
C TRP A 267 10.54 7.38 7.47
N SER A 268 10.38 7.98 6.28
CA SER A 268 9.08 8.33 5.70
C SER A 268 8.15 7.11 5.56
N GLN A 269 8.71 5.90 5.38
CA GLN A 269 7.95 4.67 5.27
C GLN A 269 7.17 4.33 6.56
N VAL A 270 7.76 4.55 7.74
CA VAL A 270 7.09 4.30 9.02
C VAL A 270 5.91 5.26 9.17
N VAL A 271 6.11 6.52 8.80
CA VAL A 271 5.05 7.54 8.83
C VAL A 271 3.92 7.18 7.87
N LEU A 272 4.25 6.75 6.65
CA LEU A 272 3.26 6.28 5.67
C LEU A 272 2.42 5.13 6.22
N SER A 273 3.05 4.09 6.77
CA SER A 273 2.35 2.94 7.35
C SER A 273 1.40 3.33 8.49
N LEU A 274 1.85 4.21 9.41
CA LEU A 274 1.00 4.69 10.51
C LEU A 274 -0.20 5.52 10.00
N CYS A 275 0.02 6.37 8.99
CA CYS A 275 -1.05 7.14 8.37
C CYS A 275 -2.02 6.27 7.56
N LYS A 276 -1.55 5.19 6.93
CA LYS A 276 -2.37 4.23 6.18
C LYS A 276 -3.30 3.43 7.07
N VAL A 277 -2.86 3.07 8.26
CA VAL A 277 -3.74 2.49 9.29
C VAL A 277 -4.89 3.45 9.59
N LEU A 278 -4.59 4.73 9.83
CA LEU A 278 -5.62 5.73 10.09
C LEU A 278 -6.56 5.94 8.90
N GLU A 279 -6.02 6.00 7.68
CA GLU A 279 -6.78 6.09 6.43
C GLU A 279 -7.75 4.91 6.27
N ARG A 280 -7.27 3.67 6.41
CA ARG A 280 -8.06 2.45 6.25
C ARG A 280 -9.15 2.34 7.31
N GLU A 281 -8.79 2.57 8.57
CA GLU A 281 -9.72 2.46 9.70
C GLU A 281 -10.82 3.54 9.62
N THR A 282 -10.47 4.75 9.19
CA THR A 282 -11.44 5.84 8.96
C THR A 282 -12.32 5.57 7.74
N ALA A 283 -11.74 5.03 6.65
CA ALA A 283 -12.51 4.66 5.47
C ALA A 283 -13.57 3.59 5.79
N ASP A 284 -13.24 2.61 6.64
CA ASP A 284 -14.21 1.57 7.05
C ASP A 284 -15.49 2.16 7.65
N ILE A 285 -15.34 3.15 8.55
CA ILE A 285 -16.47 3.74 9.26
C ILE A 285 -17.21 4.82 8.45
N LEU A 286 -16.51 5.62 7.64
CA LEU A 286 -17.14 6.74 6.92
C LEU A 286 -17.59 6.37 5.51
N PHE A 287 -17.07 5.29 4.93
CA PHE A 287 -17.29 4.93 3.53
C PHE A 287 -17.66 3.47 3.32
N THR A 288 -16.78 2.52 3.67
CA THR A 288 -16.89 1.11 3.25
C THR A 288 -18.22 0.47 3.67
N LYS A 289 -18.65 0.68 4.92
CA LYS A 289 -19.93 0.15 5.43
C LYS A 289 -21.16 0.76 4.77
N TRP A 290 -21.01 1.89 4.10
CA TRP A 290 -22.10 2.69 3.58
C TRP A 290 -22.13 2.77 2.04
N ILE A 291 -21.28 2.00 1.35
CA ILE A 291 -21.17 1.99 -0.12
C ILE A 291 -22.54 1.92 -0.80
N GLU A 292 -23.41 1.01 -0.38
CA GLU A 292 -24.75 0.87 -0.99
C GLU A 292 -25.64 2.11 -0.81
N LEU A 293 -25.54 2.79 0.34
CA LEU A 293 -26.28 4.02 0.59
C LEU A 293 -25.71 5.17 -0.24
N ILE A 294 -24.38 5.28 -0.30
CA ILE A 294 -23.67 6.28 -1.11
C ILE A 294 -24.03 6.09 -2.59
N GLN A 295 -24.05 4.87 -3.09
CA GLN A 295 -24.43 4.53 -4.47
C GLN A 295 -25.89 4.90 -4.80
N LYS A 296 -26.81 4.90 -3.82
CA LYS A 296 -28.22 5.27 -4.02
C LYS A 296 -28.52 6.74 -3.74
N ALA A 297 -27.64 7.43 -3.00
CA ALA A 297 -27.86 8.82 -2.60
C ALA A 297 -27.88 9.79 -3.78
N VAL A 298 -28.64 10.88 -3.61
CA VAL A 298 -28.76 11.98 -4.56
C VAL A 298 -28.33 13.29 -3.86
N PHE A 299 -27.72 14.18 -4.63
CA PHE A 299 -27.39 15.54 -4.22
C PHE A 299 -28.25 16.52 -5.03
N CYS A 300 -29.00 17.37 -4.34
CA CYS A 300 -29.89 18.35 -4.93
C CYS A 300 -29.52 19.74 -4.42
N ILE A 301 -29.40 20.72 -5.32
CA ILE A 301 -29.19 22.12 -4.94
C ILE A 301 -30.55 22.73 -4.57
N PRO A 302 -30.73 23.31 -3.38
CA PRO A 302 -31.97 23.98 -3.00
C PRO A 302 -32.30 25.13 -3.96
N SER A 303 -33.55 25.20 -4.43
CA SER A 303 -33.99 26.17 -5.43
C SER A 303 -33.97 27.63 -4.95
N ASP A 304 -33.96 27.84 -3.64
CA ASP A 304 -33.98 29.13 -2.95
C ASP A 304 -32.59 29.55 -2.40
N ALA A 305 -31.53 28.82 -2.75
CA ALA A 305 -30.18 29.11 -2.27
C ALA A 305 -29.66 30.46 -2.80
N SER A 306 -29.30 31.37 -1.88
CA SER A 306 -28.62 32.62 -2.22
C SER A 306 -27.24 32.39 -2.86
N GLU A 307 -26.72 33.36 -3.62
CA GLU A 307 -25.38 33.28 -4.23
C GLU A 307 -24.25 32.94 -3.24
N LYS A 308 -24.33 33.48 -2.01
CA LYS A 308 -23.36 33.20 -0.95
C LYS A 308 -23.43 31.73 -0.50
N VAL A 309 -24.63 31.15 -0.45
CA VAL A 309 -24.85 29.75 -0.09
C VAL A 309 -24.44 28.83 -1.24
N LEU A 310 -24.72 29.19 -2.50
CA LEU A 310 -24.30 28.44 -3.69
C LEU A 310 -22.78 28.21 -3.74
N LYS A 311 -21.97 29.21 -3.38
CA LYS A 311 -20.51 29.05 -3.27
C LYS A 311 -20.11 27.99 -2.25
N ARG A 312 -20.82 27.90 -1.12
CA ARG A 312 -20.56 26.88 -0.08
C ARG A 312 -21.05 25.50 -0.51
N ILE A 313 -22.20 25.43 -1.17
CA ILE A 313 -22.77 24.18 -1.73
C ILE A 313 -21.76 23.52 -2.68
N LYS A 314 -21.06 24.28 -3.52
CA LYS A 314 -20.06 23.74 -4.44
C LYS A 314 -18.96 22.91 -3.75
N SER A 315 -18.52 23.32 -2.56
CA SER A 315 -17.55 22.54 -1.77
C SER A 315 -18.14 21.21 -1.26
N ARG A 316 -19.43 21.18 -0.89
CA ARG A 316 -20.13 19.97 -0.45
C ARG A 316 -20.42 19.04 -1.61
N GLU A 317 -20.76 19.59 -2.76
CA GLU A 317 -20.95 18.87 -4.01
C GLU A 317 -19.67 18.10 -4.40
N ILE A 318 -18.49 18.71 -4.25
CA ILE A 318 -17.21 18.02 -4.48
C ILE A 318 -17.04 16.84 -3.52
N THR A 319 -17.24 17.05 -2.21
CA THR A 319 -17.15 15.96 -1.21
C THR A 319 -18.12 14.82 -1.52
N PHE A 320 -19.37 15.14 -1.84
CA PHE A 320 -20.38 14.15 -2.23
C PHE A 320 -20.00 13.43 -3.54
N GLY A 321 -19.55 14.18 -4.54
CA GLY A 321 -19.11 13.65 -5.83
C GLY A 321 -17.94 12.69 -5.69
N THR A 322 -16.98 12.99 -4.81
CA THR A 322 -15.87 12.09 -4.46
C THR A 322 -16.38 10.79 -3.85
N LEU A 323 -17.22 10.85 -2.81
CA LEU A 323 -17.83 9.64 -2.23
C LEU A 323 -18.56 8.81 -3.29
N LYS A 324 -19.32 9.48 -4.16
CA LYS A 324 -20.05 8.83 -5.25
C LYS A 324 -19.11 8.14 -6.23
N SER A 325 -18.02 8.80 -6.63
CA SER A 325 -17.01 8.26 -7.54
C SER A 325 -16.35 7.02 -6.94
N CYS A 326 -15.83 7.13 -5.71
CA CYS A 326 -15.20 6.05 -4.95
C CYS A 326 -16.11 4.82 -4.82
N SER A 327 -17.42 5.04 -4.68
CA SER A 327 -18.41 3.96 -4.52
C SER A 327 -18.76 3.20 -5.80
N LYS A 328 -18.34 3.68 -6.99
CA LYS A 328 -18.64 3.00 -8.26
C LYS A 328 -17.61 1.91 -8.55
N PRO A 329 -18.00 0.78 -9.19
CA PRO A 329 -17.06 -0.28 -9.50
C PRO A 329 -15.92 0.13 -10.46
N PRO A 330 -14.67 -0.34 -10.22
CA PRO A 330 -14.25 -1.04 -9.00
C PRO A 330 -14.18 -0.05 -7.85
N VAL A 331 -14.75 -0.49 -6.73
CA VAL A 331 -14.87 0.35 -5.53
C VAL A 331 -13.47 0.58 -4.97
N HIS A 332 -13.17 1.82 -4.61
CA HIS A 332 -11.95 2.18 -3.92
C HIS A 332 -12.25 3.18 -2.80
N PRO A 333 -11.60 3.07 -1.63
CA PRO A 333 -11.82 4.00 -0.53
C PRO A 333 -11.29 5.42 -0.87
N PRO A 334 -11.90 6.48 -0.31
CA PRO A 334 -11.34 7.83 -0.37
C PRO A 334 -9.99 7.93 0.37
N THR A 335 -9.14 8.86 -0.05
CA THR A 335 -7.86 9.15 0.64
C THR A 335 -8.08 9.81 2.00
N LEU A 336 -7.07 9.80 2.87
CA LEU A 336 -7.15 10.43 4.20
C LEU A 336 -7.60 11.90 4.12
N GLY A 337 -7.03 12.68 3.18
CA GLY A 337 -7.44 14.06 2.96
C GLY A 337 -8.92 14.19 2.56
N GLN A 338 -9.42 13.30 1.70
CA GLN A 338 -10.84 13.28 1.34
C GLN A 338 -11.73 12.90 2.55
N LEU A 339 -11.29 11.94 3.36
CA LEU A 339 -11.98 11.52 4.58
C LEU A 339 -12.08 12.64 5.63
N VAL A 340 -11.06 13.51 5.74
CA VAL A 340 -11.12 14.71 6.59
C VAL A 340 -12.27 15.63 6.16
N PHE A 341 -12.45 15.87 4.86
CA PHE A 341 -13.57 16.68 4.38
C PHE A 341 -14.92 15.99 4.59
N VAL A 342 -14.98 14.67 4.44
CA VAL A 342 -16.20 13.88 4.69
C VAL A 342 -16.61 13.97 6.15
N SER A 343 -15.70 13.77 7.10
CA SER A 343 -15.99 13.87 8.54
C SER A 343 -16.36 15.30 8.94
N LYS A 344 -15.67 16.30 8.39
CA LYS A 344 -15.95 17.73 8.63
C LYS A 344 -17.35 18.14 8.21
N PHE A 345 -17.84 17.63 7.08
CA PHE A 345 -19.16 17.97 6.54
C PHE A 345 -20.26 16.97 6.91
N TRP A 346 -19.97 16.01 7.77
CA TRP A 346 -20.90 14.94 8.15
C TRP A 346 -22.19 15.45 8.76
N SER A 347 -22.09 16.48 9.61
CA SER A 347 -23.21 17.11 10.31
C SER A 347 -23.42 18.57 9.86
N ASP A 348 -22.92 18.94 8.67
CA ASP A 348 -23.02 20.30 8.17
C ASP A 348 -24.43 20.62 7.65
N ASP A 349 -25.02 21.72 8.10
CA ASP A 349 -26.38 22.11 7.73
C ASP A 349 -26.59 22.26 6.21
N ILE A 350 -25.58 22.78 5.50
CA ILE A 350 -25.67 22.94 4.04
C ILE A 350 -25.61 21.57 3.35
N MET A 351 -24.76 20.66 3.82
CA MET A 351 -24.72 19.29 3.32
C MET A 351 -26.07 18.58 3.52
N ASN A 352 -26.66 18.71 4.71
CA ASN A 352 -27.96 18.12 5.05
C ASN A 352 -29.13 18.70 4.26
N GLN A 353 -29.04 19.96 3.82
CA GLN A 353 -30.01 20.55 2.89
C GLN A 353 -29.88 19.97 1.47
N CYS A 354 -28.67 19.55 1.08
CA CYS A 354 -28.40 19.07 -0.27
C CYS A 354 -28.56 17.55 -0.42
N THR A 355 -28.42 16.78 0.65
CA THR A 355 -28.58 15.32 0.64
C THR A 355 -29.04 14.79 2.00
N ASN A 356 -29.84 13.72 2.00
CA ASN A 356 -30.26 13.02 3.21
C ASN A 356 -29.32 11.86 3.59
N LEU A 357 -28.22 11.67 2.85
CA LEU A 357 -27.29 10.54 3.03
C LEU A 357 -26.78 10.44 4.47
N PHE A 358 -26.20 11.51 5.02
CA PHE A 358 -25.58 11.48 6.34
C PHE A 358 -26.60 11.32 7.46
N ALA A 359 -27.75 11.98 7.37
CA ALA A 359 -28.87 11.75 8.28
C ALA A 359 -29.32 10.29 8.28
N THR A 360 -29.47 9.68 7.08
CA THR A 360 -29.83 8.26 6.94
C THR A 360 -28.77 7.34 7.55
N ILE A 361 -27.48 7.64 7.37
CA ILE A 361 -26.40 6.87 7.98
C ILE A 361 -26.45 7.01 9.50
N ASN A 362 -26.62 8.22 10.03
CA ASN A 362 -26.72 8.45 11.47
C ASN A 362 -27.86 7.65 12.09
N GLU A 363 -29.06 7.67 11.47
CA GLU A 363 -30.21 6.88 11.92
C GLU A 363 -29.93 5.38 11.93
N LYS A 364 -29.22 4.86 10.92
CA LYS A 364 -28.84 3.44 10.84
C LYS A 364 -27.72 3.05 11.79
N ALA A 365 -26.82 3.98 12.10
CA ALA A 365 -25.68 3.74 12.99
C ALA A 365 -26.07 3.85 14.47
N GLU A 366 -27.05 4.69 14.82
CA GLU A 366 -27.45 4.98 16.21
C GLU A 366 -27.77 3.74 17.07
N PRO A 367 -28.47 2.69 16.57
CA PRO A 367 -28.71 1.47 17.35
C PRO A 367 -27.44 0.74 17.78
N VAL A 368 -26.35 0.92 17.05
CA VAL A 368 -25.09 0.19 17.23
C VAL A 368 -24.01 1.07 17.86
N CYS A 369 -24.03 2.37 17.56
CA CYS A 369 -23.16 3.38 18.12
C CYS A 369 -23.95 4.65 18.44
N LYS A 370 -24.28 4.82 19.73
CA LYS A 370 -24.94 6.04 20.21
C LYS A 370 -24.09 7.28 19.94
N ASN A 371 -24.76 8.37 19.58
CA ASN A 371 -24.13 9.65 19.26
C ASN A 371 -23.12 9.56 18.11
N TYR A 372 -23.43 8.75 17.09
CA TYR A 372 -22.52 8.50 15.97
C TYR A 372 -22.00 9.80 15.33
N ALA A 373 -22.89 10.75 15.05
CA ALA A 373 -22.56 12.04 14.45
C ALA A 373 -21.59 12.88 15.30
N LEU A 374 -21.74 12.86 16.63
CA LEU A 374 -20.84 13.58 17.54
C LEU A 374 -19.44 12.95 17.53
N LYS A 375 -19.36 11.62 17.50
CA LYS A 375 -18.09 10.90 17.41
C LYS A 375 -17.38 11.10 16.06
N VAL A 376 -18.13 11.23 14.97
CA VAL A 376 -17.54 11.62 13.66
C VAL A 376 -16.99 13.04 13.71
N GLN A 377 -17.65 13.96 14.41
CA GLN A 377 -17.14 15.32 14.61
C GLN A 377 -15.87 15.34 15.46
N GLU A 378 -15.81 14.53 16.53
CA GLU A 378 -14.61 14.33 17.33
C GLU A 378 -13.46 13.78 16.48
N LEU A 379 -13.74 12.78 15.64
CA LEU A 379 -12.76 12.25 14.69
C LEU A 379 -12.28 13.32 13.71
N SER A 380 -13.18 14.16 13.18
CA SER A 380 -12.80 15.26 12.30
C SER A 380 -11.81 16.21 12.96
N GLN A 381 -12.00 16.53 14.24
CA GLN A 381 -11.07 17.39 14.98
C GLN A 381 -9.70 16.73 15.11
N PHE A 382 -9.65 15.45 15.45
CA PHE A 382 -8.39 14.71 15.52
C PHE A 382 -7.65 14.65 14.19
N LEU A 383 -8.35 14.46 13.07
CA LEU A 383 -7.72 14.39 11.75
C LEU A 383 -7.19 15.76 11.28
N GLU A 384 -7.75 16.86 11.79
CA GLU A 384 -7.29 18.23 11.53
C GLU A 384 -6.17 18.68 12.49
N ASP A 385 -5.85 17.89 13.53
CA ASP A 385 -4.78 18.22 14.46
C ASP A 385 -3.42 18.32 13.77
N LYS A 386 -2.61 19.25 14.27
CA LYS A 386 -1.23 19.44 13.87
C LYS A 386 -0.27 18.98 14.96
N HIS A 387 0.95 18.64 14.56
CA HIS A 387 2.02 18.34 15.52
C HIS A 387 2.28 19.58 16.40
N PRO A 388 2.06 19.50 17.72
CA PRO A 388 1.99 20.69 18.59
C PRO A 388 3.35 21.23 19.02
N TYR A 389 4.42 20.44 18.88
CA TYR A 389 5.75 20.74 19.45
C TYR A 389 6.89 20.75 18.42
N ASN A 390 6.59 20.70 17.11
CA ASN A 390 7.59 20.72 16.05
C ASN A 390 7.39 22.00 15.22
N GLU A 391 8.49 22.67 14.83
CA GLU A 391 8.47 23.89 14.01
C GLU A 391 7.80 23.68 12.64
N GLU A 392 7.87 22.45 12.11
CA GLU A 392 7.22 22.03 10.86
C GLU A 392 5.69 21.98 11.00
N SER A 393 5.19 21.69 12.21
CA SER A 393 3.77 21.57 12.60
C SER A 393 2.84 20.92 11.55
N PRO A 394 3.18 19.74 10.99
CA PRO A 394 2.36 19.11 9.97
C PRO A 394 1.09 18.51 10.55
N SER A 395 0.03 18.45 9.73
CA SER A 395 -1.14 17.61 10.00
C SER A 395 -0.91 16.16 9.58
N PHE A 396 -1.82 15.26 9.96
CA PHE A 396 -1.82 13.88 9.45
C PHE A 396 -1.85 13.82 7.92
N VAL A 397 -2.60 14.71 7.28
CA VAL A 397 -2.74 14.75 5.82
C VAL A 397 -1.43 15.20 5.17
N ASP A 398 -0.74 16.18 5.76
CA ASP A 398 0.55 16.65 5.26
C ASP A 398 1.58 15.54 5.32
N LEU A 399 1.71 14.87 6.48
CA LEU A 399 2.62 13.73 6.66
C LEU A 399 2.26 12.56 5.73
N ARG A 400 0.98 12.21 5.60
CA ARG A 400 0.53 11.13 4.71
C ARG A 400 0.87 11.44 3.26
N ASN A 401 0.59 12.65 2.78
CA ASN A 401 0.83 13.00 1.39
C ASN A 401 2.32 13.05 1.07
N ALA A 402 3.12 13.74 1.88
CA ALA A 402 4.56 13.81 1.66
C ALA A 402 5.24 12.44 1.77
N SER A 403 4.83 11.59 2.73
CA SER A 403 5.39 10.24 2.86
C SER A 403 4.97 9.29 1.73
N ALA A 404 3.86 9.56 1.04
CA ALA A 404 3.40 8.79 -0.12
C ALA A 404 4.05 9.24 -1.44
N HIS A 405 4.62 10.45 -1.52
CA HIS A 405 5.17 11.00 -2.75
C HIS A 405 6.71 10.85 -2.83
N PRO A 406 7.26 10.43 -3.98
CA PRO A 406 8.72 10.40 -4.18
C PRO A 406 9.34 11.81 -4.08
N GLY A 407 10.57 11.91 -3.58
CA GLY A 407 11.34 13.16 -3.56
C GLY A 407 11.13 14.06 -2.33
N HIS A 408 10.31 13.64 -1.37
CA HIS A 408 10.00 14.41 -0.16
C HIS A 408 10.74 13.93 1.10
N GLU A 409 11.85 13.19 0.97
CA GLU A 409 12.59 12.66 2.13
C GLU A 409 13.16 13.78 3.02
N ASP A 410 13.47 14.94 2.45
CA ASP A 410 14.04 16.08 3.16
C ASP A 410 12.98 17.11 3.63
N ASP A 411 11.69 16.85 3.38
CA ASP A 411 10.60 17.77 3.72
C ASP A 411 10.36 17.87 5.23
N PHE A 412 10.64 16.80 5.97
CA PHE A 412 10.36 16.69 7.41
C PHE A 412 11.47 15.96 8.14
N THR A 413 11.64 16.28 9.43
CA THR A 413 12.36 15.42 10.37
C THR A 413 11.53 14.19 10.73
N TRP A 414 11.33 13.29 9.75
CA TRP A 414 10.41 12.14 9.83
C TRP A 414 10.44 11.36 11.16
N SER A 415 11.64 11.09 11.69
CA SER A 415 11.82 10.34 12.94
C SER A 415 11.19 11.02 14.15
N GLU A 416 11.13 12.36 14.16
CA GLU A 416 10.59 13.15 15.28
C GLU A 416 9.07 13.11 15.34
N HIS A 417 8.39 12.84 14.21
CA HIS A 417 6.92 12.76 14.14
C HIS A 417 6.36 11.40 14.56
N ILE A 418 7.17 10.33 14.55
CA ILE A 418 6.71 8.97 14.88
C ILE A 418 6.15 8.86 16.31
N PRO A 419 6.82 9.39 17.37
CA PRO A 419 6.26 9.35 18.71
C PRO A 419 4.89 10.01 18.81
N TRP A 420 4.70 11.17 18.16
CA TRP A 420 3.42 11.88 18.14
C TRP A 420 2.33 11.13 17.37
N LEU A 421 2.66 10.51 16.23
CA LEU A 421 1.73 9.66 15.49
C LEU A 421 1.28 8.48 16.35
N LYS A 422 2.22 7.77 16.99
CA LYS A 422 1.90 6.66 17.91
C LYS A 422 1.01 7.12 19.07
N GLU A 423 1.38 8.22 19.71
CA GLU A 423 0.62 8.81 20.81
C GLU A 423 -0.81 9.13 20.38
N SER A 424 -0.95 9.76 19.21
CA SER A 424 -2.25 10.12 18.67
C SER A 424 -3.12 8.90 18.35
N LEU A 425 -2.53 7.80 17.87
CA LEU A 425 -3.26 6.58 17.57
C LEU A 425 -3.84 5.88 18.81
N GLY A 426 -3.15 5.94 19.96
CA GLY A 426 -3.44 5.01 21.05
C GLY A 426 -3.36 5.52 22.49
N LYS A 427 -2.84 6.72 22.75
CA LYS A 427 -2.73 7.26 24.11
C LYS A 427 -3.71 8.41 24.37
N PRO A 428 -4.22 8.53 25.61
CA PRO A 428 -4.91 9.73 26.04
C PRO A 428 -4.01 10.95 25.84
N PRO A 429 -4.55 12.08 25.35
CA PRO A 429 -5.97 12.37 25.20
C PRO A 429 -6.59 12.01 23.83
N LYS A 430 -5.82 11.49 22.87
CA LYS A 430 -6.25 11.42 21.46
C LYS A 430 -6.84 10.07 21.03
N GLU A 431 -6.33 8.96 21.55
CA GLU A 431 -6.82 7.56 21.36
C GLU A 431 -7.63 7.30 20.04
N VAL A 432 -7.12 7.75 18.88
CA VAL A 432 -7.95 7.83 17.66
C VAL A 432 -8.47 6.46 17.22
N LEU A 433 -7.66 5.41 17.34
CA LEU A 433 -8.09 4.05 17.00
C LEU A 433 -9.16 3.52 17.95
N ARG A 434 -9.18 3.97 19.21
CA ARG A 434 -10.26 3.63 20.13
C ARG A 434 -11.56 4.29 19.71
N LEU A 435 -11.53 5.57 19.33
CA LEU A 435 -12.70 6.29 18.79
C LEU A 435 -13.23 5.60 17.52
N VAL A 436 -12.33 5.24 16.59
CA VAL A 436 -12.70 4.46 15.39
C VAL A 436 -13.34 3.12 15.78
N VAL A 437 -12.76 2.38 16.72
CA VAL A 437 -13.34 1.10 17.19
C VAL A 437 -14.71 1.28 17.84
N GLU A 438 -14.96 2.39 18.53
CA GLU A 438 -16.28 2.72 19.04
C GLU A 438 -17.29 3.01 17.93
N LEU A 439 -16.87 3.70 16.86
CA LEU A 439 -17.65 3.95 15.65
C LEU A 439 -17.90 2.66 14.84
N LYS A 440 -17.02 1.67 14.96
CA LYS A 440 -17.13 0.40 14.26
C LYS A 440 -18.16 -0.57 14.81
N ARG A 441 -18.63 -0.40 16.06
CA ARG A 441 -19.27 -1.46 16.86
C ARG A 441 -20.19 -2.35 16.02
N LYS A 442 -20.06 -3.66 16.21
CA LYS A 442 -20.97 -4.71 15.75
C LYS A 442 -21.88 -5.07 16.91
#